data_AF-A0A9C9KRH7-F1
#
_entry.id   AF-A0A9C9KRH7-F1
#
_cell.length_a   1.000
_cell.length_b   1.000
_cell.length_c   1.000
_cell.angle_alpha   90.00
_cell.angle_beta   90.00
_cell.angle_gamma   90.00
#
_symmetry.space_group_name_H-M   'P 1'
#
loop_
_entity.id
_entity.type
_entity.pdbx_description
1 polymer ?
#
loop_
_entity_poly.entity_id
_entity_poly.type
_entity_poly.pdbx_seq_one_letter_code
_entity_poly.pdbx_strand_id
1 'polypeptide(L)' 'MHVLKNELVYHEDYKTRADARQSIFEYIEVFYNKNRRHAFLNYMTPVEYKMEYAGI' A
#
# COMPACT_ATOMS: atom_id res chain seq x y z
N MET A 1 7.39 -2.10 5.60
CA MET A 1 7.14 -0.86 6.37
C MET A 1 8.17 0.27 6.14
N HIS A 2 9.24 0.07 5.34
CA HIS A 2 10.13 1.18 4.97
C HIS A 2 9.54 2.12 3.91
N VAL A 3 8.61 1.61 3.09
CA VAL A 3 8.21 2.34 1.88
C VAL A 3 7.04 3.29 2.07
N LEU A 4 6.16 3.02 3.02
CA LEU A 4 5.02 3.90 3.31
C LEU A 4 5.48 5.27 3.84
N LYS A 5 6.59 5.31 4.60
CA LYS A 5 7.21 6.58 5.01
C LYS A 5 7.78 7.37 3.83
N ASN A 6 8.49 6.70 2.91
CA ASN A 6 9.14 7.36 1.78
C ASN A 6 8.18 7.76 0.65
N GLU A 7 7.11 7.00 0.42
CA GLU A 7 6.17 7.25 -0.69
C GLU A 7 4.96 8.11 -0.29
N LEU A 8 4.59 8.20 1.00
CA LEU A 8 3.36 8.89 1.43
C LEU A 8 3.57 9.97 2.51
N VAL A 9 4.49 9.75 3.45
CA VAL A 9 4.59 10.61 4.66
C VAL A 9 5.51 11.82 4.44
N TYR A 10 6.43 11.77 3.48
CA TYR A 10 7.37 12.87 3.20
C TYR A 10 6.82 13.99 2.30
N HIS A 11 5.60 13.86 1.77
CA HIS A 11 5.03 14.84 0.83
C HIS A 11 3.69 15.46 1.24
N GLU A 12 3.16 15.12 2.42
CA GLU A 12 1.83 15.55 2.86
C GLU A 12 1.89 16.16 4.28
N ASP A 13 1.52 17.44 4.39
CA ASP A 13 1.31 18.12 5.68
C ASP A 13 -0.12 17.81 6.18
N TYR A 14 -0.24 16.76 7.00
CA TYR A 14 -1.53 16.39 7.59
C TYR A 14 -1.95 17.36 8.69
N LYS A 15 -3.10 18.03 8.49
CA LYS A 15 -3.68 18.93 9.49
C LYS A 15 -4.25 18.20 10.69
N THR A 16 -4.75 16.98 10.49
CA THR A 16 -5.30 16.15 11.57
C THR A 16 -4.85 14.70 11.47
N ARG A 17 -4.93 13.98 12.60
CA ARG A 17 -4.67 12.53 12.66
C ARG A 17 -5.66 11.72 11.84
N ALA A 18 -6.88 12.23 11.63
CA ALA A 18 -7.91 11.59 10.82
C ALA A 18 -7.52 11.63 9.34
N ASP A 19 -7.04 12.77 8.86
CA ASP A 19 -6.57 12.93 7.48
C ASP A 19 -5.41 11.99 7.17
N ALA A 20 -4.41 11.94 8.08
CA ALA A 20 -3.29 11.00 7.95
C ALA A 20 -3.77 9.55 7.89
N ARG A 21 -4.76 9.18 8.71
CA ARG A 21 -5.31 7.82 8.71
C ARG A 21 -6.03 7.49 7.40
N GLN A 22 -6.76 8.45 6.84
CA GLN A 22 -7.45 8.30 5.56
C GLN A 22 -6.45 8.12 4.42
N SER A 23 -5.44 8.98 4.32
CA SER A 23 -4.41 8.87 3.28
C SER A 23 -3.62 7.56 3.39
N ILE A 24 -3.30 7.12 4.61
CA ILE A 24 -2.65 5.80 4.83
C ILE A 24 -3.55 4.66 4.36
N PHE A 25 -4.84 4.71 4.69
CA PHE A 25 -5.81 3.69 4.26
C PHE A 25 -5.91 3.62 2.73
N GLU A 26 -6.05 4.77 2.08
CA GLU A 26 -6.14 4.86 0.62
C GLU A 26 -4.85 4.36 -0.05
N TYR A 27 -3.68 4.75 0.46
CA TYR A 27 -2.42 4.23 -0.04
C TYR A 27 -2.32 2.72 0.09
N ILE A 28 -2.71 2.13 1.23
CA ILE A 28 -2.64 0.67 1.43
C ILE A 28 -3.61 -0.05 0.50
N GLU A 29 -4.87 0.37 0.46
CA GLU A 29 -5.92 -0.37 -0.25
C GLU A 29 -5.92 -0.13 -1.76
N VAL A 30 -5.66 1.09 -2.19
CA VAL A 30 -5.74 1.47 -3.61
C VAL A 30 -4.40 1.31 -4.31
N PHE A 31 -3.31 1.72 -3.68
CA PHE A 31 -2.00 1.69 -4.32
C PHE A 31 -1.20 0.44 -3.98
N TYR A 32 -0.93 0.20 -2.69
CA TYR A 32 -0.05 -0.87 -2.24
C TYR A 32 -0.60 -2.25 -2.60
N ASN A 33 -1.85 -2.54 -2.22
CA ASN A 33 -2.43 -3.87 -2.42
C ASN A 33 -2.71 -4.18 -3.90
N LYS A 34 -3.09 -3.18 -4.70
CA LYS A 34 -3.58 -3.38 -6.08
C LYS A 34 -2.56 -3.06 -7.18
N ASN A 35 -1.61 -2.16 -6.94
CA ASN A 35 -0.73 -1.65 -8.01
C ASN A 35 0.74 -1.93 -7.75
N ARG A 36 1.15 -2.03 -6.48
CA ARG A 36 2.55 -2.25 -6.13
C ARG A 36 2.96 -3.69 -6.39
N ARG A 37 3.80 -3.90 -7.39
CA ARG A 37 4.42 -5.20 -7.67
C ARG A 37 5.67 -5.41 -6.83
N HIS A 38 5.83 -6.61 -6.30
CA HIS A 38 6.96 -6.98 -5.44
C HIS A 38 7.80 -8.05 -6.11
N ALA A 39 9.11 -7.78 -6.30
CA ALA A 39 10.03 -8.78 -6.87
C ALA A 39 10.06 -10.08 -6.06
N PHE A 40 9.90 -10.00 -4.74
CA PHE A 40 9.78 -11.17 -3.85
C PHE A 40 8.49 -11.99 -4.09
N LEU A 41 7.42 -11.37 -4.62
CA LEU A 41 6.17 -12.04 -4.98
C LEU A 41 6.14 -12.40 -6.48
N ASN A 42 7.29 -12.69 -7.10
CA ASN A 42 7.39 -12.92 -8.55
C ASN A 42 6.81 -11.78 -9.40
N TYR A 43 7.01 -10.54 -8.95
CA TYR A 43 6.45 -9.34 -9.58
C TYR A 43 4.91 -9.27 -9.58
N MET A 44 4.24 -10.02 -8.70
CA MET A 44 2.82 -9.88 -8.44
C MET A 44 2.53 -8.77 -7.43
N THR A 45 1.32 -8.25 -7.48
CA THR A 45 0.74 -7.41 -6.44
C THR A 45 0.29 -8.28 -5.25
N PRO A 46 0.14 -7.70 -4.05
CA PRO A 46 -0.39 -8.43 -2.91
C PRO A 46 -1.77 -9.06 -3.14
N VAL A 47 -2.64 -8.41 -3.93
CA VAL A 47 -3.95 -8.96 -4.30
C VAL A 47 -3.81 -10.14 -5.24
N GLU A 48 -3.02 -10.02 -6.32
CA GLU A 48 -2.80 -11.12 -7.26
C GLU A 48 -2.18 -12.33 -6.56
N TYR A 49 -1.21 -12.11 -5.67
CA TYR A 49 -0.61 -13.18 -4.89
C TYR A 49 -1.63 -13.90 -3.99
N LYS A 50 -2.57 -13.16 -3.37
CA LYS A 50 -3.64 -13.76 -2.56
C LYS A 50 -4.62 -14.57 -3.41
N MET A 51 -5.00 -14.06 -4.58
CA MET A 51 -5.89 -14.78 -5.50
C MET A 51 -5.27 -16.08 -6.00
N GLU A 52 -3.98 -16.04 -6.35
CA GLU A 52 -3.27 -17.19 -6.93
C GLU A 52 -2.89 -18.25 -5.89
N TYR A 53 -2.47 -17.82 -4.69
CA TYR A 53 -1.85 -18.73 -3.70
C TYR A 53 -2.60 -18.85 -2.37
N ALA A 54 -3.42 -17.87 -2.00
CA ALA A 54 -4.16 -17.88 -0.73
C ALA A 54 -5.60 -18.38 -0.87
N GLY A 55 -6.11 -18.59 -2.09
CA GLY A 55 -7.40 -19.24 -2.34
C GLY A 55 -8.60 -18.44 -1.82
N ILE A 56 -8.52 -17.11 -1.82
CA ILE A 56 -9.62 -16.18 -1.52
C ILE A 56 -9.96 -15.36 -2.75
#